data_AF-G0QMJ3-F1
#
_entry.id   AF-G0QMJ3-F1
#
_cell.length_a   1.000
_cell.length_b   1.000
_cell.length_c   1.000
_cell.angle_alpha   90.00
_cell.angle_beta   90.00
_cell.angle_gamma   90.00
#
_symmetry.space_group_name_H-M   'P 1'
#
loop_
_entity.id
_entity.type
_entity.pdbx_description
1 polymer ?
#
loop_
_entity_poly.entity_id
_entity_poly.type
_entity_poly.pdbx_seq_one_letter_code
_entity_poly.pdbx_strand_id
1 'polypeptide(L)'
;MSEDSQYSDIAGGWISWFCALEDHQFLCEVDEDYIKDNFNLYGIKQKFNHYNEALEMILSTESPDDDDLEDERFLEIYQEATDLYGLIHSRFTTSPKGLAMMREKFLLGRFGVCPRVLCERQNVLPLGMSEELRTSRVKVFCPRCEDVYIPKKNPDIDGCYFGVSFPQTLLLTYPDLNPQKNNQSYVPRIYGFRIYKKKGSRFAEDDQNVCEVTHYSEELLKQIRGKADKNKQDDKKNYSNNIIQ
;
A
#
# COMPACT_ATOMS: atom_id res chain seq x y z
N MET A 1 7.25 11.22 -36.46
CA MET A 1 6.89 9.80 -36.64
C MET A 1 6.40 9.35 -35.30
N SER A 2 5.12 9.00 -35.25
CA SER A 2 4.29 8.77 -34.07
C SER A 2 4.90 7.70 -33.16
N GLU A 3 4.98 8.00 -31.86
CA GLU A 3 5.43 7.08 -30.80
C GLU A 3 4.24 6.28 -30.20
N ASP A 4 3.07 6.30 -30.85
CA ASP A 4 1.81 5.88 -30.22
C ASP A 4 1.44 4.40 -30.39
N SER A 5 2.25 3.57 -31.06
CA SER A 5 1.86 2.18 -31.39
C SER A 5 2.56 1.09 -30.56
N GLN A 6 3.06 1.39 -29.36
CA GLN A 6 3.87 0.43 -28.59
C GLN A 6 3.09 -0.39 -27.56
N TYR A 7 1.79 -0.13 -27.37
CA TYR A 7 0.97 -0.80 -26.36
C TYR A 7 0.13 -1.97 -26.89
N SER A 8 -0.17 -2.03 -28.20
CA SER A 8 -1.04 -3.07 -28.79
C SER A 8 -0.38 -4.44 -28.97
N ASP A 9 0.95 -4.55 -28.81
CA ASP A 9 1.71 -5.80 -28.96
C ASP A 9 2.17 -6.41 -27.61
N ILE A 10 1.63 -5.95 -26.47
CA ILE A 10 1.96 -6.56 -25.16
C ILE A 10 1.24 -7.92 -25.07
N ALA A 11 1.99 -8.99 -25.38
CA ALA A 11 1.53 -10.36 -25.17
C ALA A 11 1.25 -10.60 -23.67
N GLY A 12 -0.02 -10.62 -23.26
CA GLY A 12 -0.38 -10.90 -21.86
C GLY A 12 -1.78 -10.52 -21.37
N GLY A 13 -2.71 -10.15 -22.28
CA GLY A 13 -4.09 -9.79 -21.90
C GLY A 13 -4.21 -8.48 -21.11
N TRP A 14 -5.41 -8.17 -20.65
CA TRP A 14 -5.72 -6.90 -19.97
C TRP A 14 -4.84 -6.66 -18.74
N ILE A 15 -4.62 -7.70 -17.91
CA ILE A 15 -3.84 -7.58 -16.66
C ILE A 15 -2.39 -7.17 -16.94
N SER A 16 -1.73 -7.83 -17.90
CA SER A 16 -0.33 -7.54 -18.20
C SER A 16 -0.18 -6.17 -18.85
N TRP A 17 -1.07 -5.83 -19.80
CA TRP A 17 -1.14 -4.50 -20.38
C TRP A 17 -1.34 -3.42 -19.31
N PHE A 18 -2.32 -3.60 -18.42
CA PHE A 18 -2.65 -2.64 -17.37
C PHE A 18 -1.48 -2.44 -16.41
N CYS A 19 -0.80 -3.52 -15.99
CA CYS A 19 0.37 -3.41 -15.10
C CYS A 19 1.63 -2.82 -15.79
N ALA A 20 1.69 -2.85 -17.12
CA ALA A 20 2.81 -2.33 -17.91
C ALA A 20 2.71 -0.83 -18.20
N LEU A 21 1.56 -0.19 -17.97
CA LEU A 21 1.39 1.26 -18.12
C LEU A 21 2.41 2.03 -17.26
N GLU A 22 2.88 3.18 -17.76
CA GLU A 22 4.00 3.93 -17.17
C GLU A 22 3.80 4.25 -15.67
N ASP A 23 2.57 4.63 -15.30
CA ASP A 23 2.23 4.98 -13.92
C ASP A 23 1.95 3.77 -13.04
N HIS A 24 1.80 2.56 -13.60
CA HIS A 24 1.36 1.34 -12.91
C HIS A 24 2.49 0.46 -12.39
N GLN A 25 3.72 0.95 -12.41
CA GLN A 25 4.94 0.25 -11.95
C GLN A 25 4.84 -0.37 -10.53
N PHE A 26 3.97 0.12 -9.66
CA PHE A 26 3.78 -0.40 -8.31
C PHE A 26 2.89 -1.65 -8.27
N LEU A 27 2.04 -1.87 -9.26
CA LEU A 27 1.15 -3.02 -9.32
C LEU A 27 1.95 -4.31 -9.62
N CYS A 28 1.43 -5.43 -9.14
CA CYS A 28 1.83 -6.76 -9.57
C CYS A 28 0.69 -7.40 -10.35
N GLU A 29 1.02 -8.29 -11.28
CA GLU A 29 0.03 -9.05 -12.05
C GLU A 29 -0.64 -10.07 -11.11
N VAL A 30 -1.94 -9.93 -10.90
CA VAL A 30 -2.72 -10.88 -10.11
C VAL A 30 -3.01 -12.10 -10.97
N ASP A 31 -2.83 -13.31 -10.42
CA ASP A 31 -3.16 -14.52 -11.17
C ASP A 31 -4.65 -14.61 -11.48
N GLU A 32 -5.00 -15.02 -12.70
CA GLU A 32 -6.38 -15.27 -13.07
C GLU A 32 -7.07 -16.30 -12.17
N ASP A 33 -6.35 -17.33 -11.70
CA ASP A 33 -6.90 -18.34 -10.78
C ASP A 33 -7.33 -17.72 -9.44
N TYR A 34 -6.60 -16.71 -8.97
CA TYR A 34 -6.99 -15.97 -7.76
C TYR A 34 -8.27 -15.16 -7.99
N ILE A 35 -8.40 -14.56 -9.17
CA ILE A 35 -9.56 -13.76 -9.58
C ILE A 35 -10.79 -14.66 -9.79
N LYS A 36 -10.62 -15.83 -10.40
CA LYS A 36 -11.72 -16.78 -10.69
C LYS A 36 -12.30 -17.42 -9.43
N ASP A 37 -11.57 -17.42 -8.32
CA ASP A 37 -12.08 -17.90 -7.04
C ASP A 37 -12.99 -16.86 -6.35
N ASN A 38 -14.29 -17.13 -6.40
CA ASN A 38 -15.34 -16.29 -5.79
C ASN A 38 -15.14 -16.01 -4.30
N PHE A 39 -14.43 -16.86 -3.56
CA PHE A 39 -14.14 -16.61 -2.15
C PHE A 39 -13.26 -15.37 -1.97
N ASN A 40 -12.27 -15.19 -2.84
CA ASN A 40 -11.37 -14.03 -2.80
C ASN A 40 -12.09 -12.71 -3.14
N LEU A 41 -13.20 -12.78 -3.88
CA LEU A 41 -13.99 -11.64 -4.33
C LEU A 41 -15.20 -11.31 -3.44
N TYR A 42 -15.35 -11.99 -2.30
CA TYR A 42 -16.48 -11.83 -1.41
C TYR A 42 -16.68 -10.35 -0.98
N GLY A 43 -17.91 -9.85 -1.12
CA GLY A 43 -18.29 -8.48 -0.75
C GLY A 43 -17.84 -7.37 -1.71
N ILE A 44 -17.05 -7.68 -2.76
CA ILE A 44 -16.63 -6.68 -3.76
C ILE A 44 -17.75 -6.39 -4.76
N LYS A 45 -18.45 -7.44 -5.23
CA LYS A 45 -19.48 -7.35 -6.28
C LYS A 45 -20.54 -6.28 -6.05
N GLN A 46 -20.91 -6.04 -4.80
CA GLN A 46 -21.99 -5.10 -4.44
C GLN A 46 -21.59 -3.62 -4.59
N LYS A 47 -20.30 -3.34 -4.83
CA LYS A 47 -19.76 -1.98 -4.98
C LYS A 47 -19.81 -1.46 -6.43
N PHE A 48 -20.16 -2.30 -7.40
CA PHE A 48 -20.04 -2.02 -8.82
C PHE A 48 -21.36 -2.25 -9.54
N ASN A 49 -21.70 -1.41 -10.52
CA ASN A 49 -22.93 -1.54 -11.30
C ASN A 49 -22.74 -2.55 -12.45
N HIS A 50 -21.58 -2.52 -13.08
CA HIS A 50 -21.17 -3.30 -14.24
C HIS A 50 -20.16 -4.41 -13.87
N TYR A 51 -20.28 -4.98 -12.66
CA TYR A 51 -19.31 -5.95 -12.13
C TYR A 51 -18.96 -7.09 -13.10
N ASN A 52 -19.95 -7.68 -13.78
CA ASN A 52 -19.69 -8.81 -14.67
C ASN A 52 -18.92 -8.35 -15.92
N GLU A 53 -19.32 -7.24 -16.54
CA GLU A 53 -18.66 -6.66 -17.72
C GLU A 53 -17.22 -6.24 -17.36
N ALA A 54 -17.04 -5.61 -16.20
CA ALA A 54 -15.73 -5.24 -15.66
C ALA A 54 -14.82 -6.46 -15.41
N LEU A 55 -15.37 -7.55 -14.84
CA LEU A 55 -14.62 -8.78 -14.59
C LEU A 55 -14.25 -9.51 -15.89
N GLU A 56 -15.15 -9.54 -16.87
CA GLU A 56 -14.89 -10.08 -18.20
C GLU A 56 -13.77 -9.31 -18.91
N MET A 57 -13.76 -7.97 -18.80
CA MET A 57 -12.69 -7.13 -19.32
C MET A 57 -11.34 -7.44 -18.65
N ILE A 58 -11.29 -7.56 -17.32
CA ILE A 58 -10.05 -7.88 -16.60
C ILE A 58 -9.48 -9.24 -17.04
N LEU A 59 -10.34 -10.21 -17.33
CA LEU A 59 -9.96 -11.57 -17.72
C LEU A 59 -9.80 -11.74 -19.25
N SER A 60 -9.89 -10.66 -20.03
CA SER A 60 -9.76 -10.73 -21.47
C SER A 60 -8.29 -10.93 -21.87
N THR A 61 -8.09 -11.58 -23.02
CA THR A 61 -6.78 -11.72 -23.65
C THR A 61 -6.40 -10.51 -24.51
N GLU A 62 -7.28 -9.52 -24.62
CA GLU A 62 -7.16 -8.36 -25.50
C GLU A 62 -7.04 -7.08 -24.66
N SER A 63 -6.10 -6.21 -25.03
CA SER A 63 -6.04 -4.85 -24.45
C SER A 63 -7.07 -3.95 -25.13
N PRO A 64 -7.61 -2.94 -24.41
CA PRO A 64 -8.40 -1.88 -25.03
C PRO A 64 -7.65 -1.23 -26.19
N ASP A 65 -8.34 -0.92 -27.29
CA ASP A 65 -7.78 -0.17 -28.41
C ASP A 65 -8.23 1.31 -28.40
N ASP A 66 -7.73 2.09 -29.37
CA ASP A 66 -8.03 3.53 -29.43
C ASP A 66 -9.51 3.80 -29.76
N ASP A 67 -10.18 2.92 -30.50
CA ASP A 67 -11.59 3.06 -30.87
C ASP A 67 -12.49 2.81 -29.65
N ASP A 68 -12.14 1.85 -28.79
CA ASP A 68 -12.82 1.59 -27.52
C ASP A 68 -12.85 2.83 -26.61
N LEU A 69 -11.77 3.62 -26.61
CA LEU A 69 -11.63 4.81 -25.75
C LEU A 69 -12.51 5.99 -26.18
N GLU A 70 -13.08 5.96 -27.38
CA GLU A 70 -14.06 6.95 -27.85
C GLU A 70 -15.50 6.64 -27.39
N ASP A 71 -15.78 5.41 -26.93
CA ASP A 71 -17.11 5.00 -26.46
C ASP A 71 -17.32 5.34 -24.97
N GLU A 72 -18.28 6.24 -24.69
CA GLU A 72 -18.64 6.64 -23.32
C GLU A 72 -19.01 5.45 -22.43
N ARG A 73 -19.73 4.45 -22.96
CA ARG A 73 -20.12 3.26 -22.20
C ARG A 73 -18.90 2.39 -21.90
N PHE A 74 -17.97 2.29 -22.85
CA PHE A 74 -16.72 1.57 -22.63
C PHE A 74 -15.93 2.22 -21.48
N LEU A 75 -15.81 3.56 -21.48
CA LEU A 75 -15.10 4.29 -20.43
C LEU A 75 -15.72 4.08 -19.04
N GLU A 76 -17.04 4.00 -18.93
CA GLU A 76 -17.72 3.67 -17.66
C GLU A 76 -17.34 2.28 -17.14
N ILE A 77 -17.37 1.27 -18.02
CA ILE A 77 -16.99 -0.12 -17.68
C ILE A 77 -15.50 -0.20 -17.37
N TYR A 78 -14.66 0.47 -18.14
CA TYR A 78 -13.21 0.52 -17.96
C TYR A 78 -12.83 1.13 -16.61
N GLN A 79 -13.52 2.18 -16.19
CA GLN A 79 -13.33 2.77 -14.86
C GLN A 79 -13.70 1.77 -13.75
N GLU A 80 -14.84 1.07 -13.88
CA GLU A 80 -15.21 0.04 -12.92
C GLU A 80 -14.25 -1.15 -12.93
N ALA A 81 -13.73 -1.57 -14.09
CA ALA A 81 -12.72 -2.62 -14.23
C ALA A 81 -11.41 -2.23 -13.53
N THR A 82 -10.97 -0.98 -13.70
CA THR A 82 -9.78 -0.44 -13.03
C THR A 82 -9.94 -0.47 -11.51
N ASP A 83 -11.06 0.05 -10.99
CA ASP A 83 -11.36 0.05 -9.55
C ASP A 83 -11.55 -1.38 -9.00
N LEU A 84 -12.18 -2.27 -9.76
CA LEU A 84 -12.36 -3.67 -9.41
C LEU A 84 -11.02 -4.39 -9.30
N TYR A 85 -10.16 -4.29 -10.32
CA TYR A 85 -8.82 -4.87 -10.31
C TYR A 85 -7.99 -4.32 -9.16
N GLY A 86 -8.09 -3.02 -8.88
CA GLY A 86 -7.45 -2.39 -7.75
C GLY A 86 -7.85 -2.99 -6.39
N LEU A 87 -9.15 -3.20 -6.15
CA LEU A 87 -9.62 -3.86 -4.92
C LEU A 87 -9.18 -5.31 -4.81
N ILE A 88 -9.13 -6.03 -5.93
CA ILE A 88 -8.60 -7.40 -5.99
C ILE A 88 -7.12 -7.41 -5.66
N HIS A 89 -6.35 -6.51 -6.26
CA HIS A 89 -4.92 -6.33 -6.04
C HIS A 89 -4.63 -6.04 -4.56
N SER A 90 -5.42 -5.20 -3.89
CA SER A 90 -5.26 -4.94 -2.46
C SER A 90 -5.39 -6.21 -1.61
N ARG A 91 -6.30 -7.12 -1.97
CA ARG A 91 -6.43 -8.42 -1.28
C ARG A 91 -5.28 -9.35 -1.65
N PHE A 92 -4.97 -9.46 -2.93
CA PHE A 92 -3.93 -10.34 -3.45
C PHE A 92 -2.56 -10.04 -2.86
N THR A 93 -2.18 -8.77 -2.74
CA THR A 93 -0.89 -8.35 -2.18
C THR A 93 -0.67 -8.77 -0.73
N THR A 94 -1.73 -9.13 0.01
CA THR A 94 -1.65 -9.69 1.37
C THR A 94 -1.67 -11.22 1.41
N SER A 95 -1.93 -11.88 0.28
CA SER A 95 -1.83 -13.34 0.16
C SER A 95 -0.37 -13.81 0.13
N PRO A 96 -0.07 -15.09 0.44
CA PRO A 96 1.31 -15.60 0.39
C PRO A 96 2.00 -15.40 -0.96
N LYS A 97 1.28 -15.58 -2.08
CA LYS A 97 1.83 -15.42 -3.43
C LYS A 97 2.04 -13.94 -3.79
N GLY A 98 1.04 -13.10 -3.53
CA GLY A 98 1.18 -11.66 -3.76
C GLY A 98 2.28 -11.02 -2.90
N LEU A 99 2.42 -11.44 -1.64
CA LEU A 99 3.52 -11.02 -0.77
C LEU A 99 4.90 -11.39 -1.35
N ALA A 100 5.06 -12.59 -1.91
CA ALA A 100 6.30 -13.01 -2.54
C ALA A 100 6.64 -12.17 -3.79
N MET A 101 5.65 -11.89 -4.64
CA MET A 101 5.81 -11.05 -5.85
C MET A 101 6.17 -9.61 -5.46
N MET A 102 5.48 -9.05 -4.47
CA MET A 102 5.75 -7.70 -4.00
C MET A 102 7.10 -7.60 -3.28
N ARG A 103 7.55 -8.65 -2.59
CA ARG A 103 8.90 -8.73 -2.01
C ARG A 103 9.98 -8.63 -3.09
N GLU A 104 9.82 -9.32 -4.21
CA GLU A 104 10.77 -9.24 -5.31
C GLU A 104 10.85 -7.81 -5.88
N LYS A 105 9.70 -7.18 -6.15
CA LYS A 105 9.63 -5.77 -6.58
C LYS A 105 10.27 -4.83 -5.57
N PHE A 106 10.08 -5.07 -4.27
CA PHE A 106 10.70 -4.29 -3.19
C PHE A 106 12.23 -4.41 -3.19
N LEU A 107 12.76 -5.62 -3.31
CA LEU A 107 14.21 -5.87 -3.35
C LEU A 107 14.86 -5.21 -4.58
N LEU A 108 14.16 -5.20 -5.71
CA LEU A 108 14.58 -4.51 -6.94
C LEU A 108 14.43 -2.98 -6.87
N GLY A 109 13.86 -2.43 -5.79
CA GLY A 109 13.67 -0.99 -5.63
C GLY A 109 12.62 -0.39 -6.56
N ARG A 110 11.68 -1.20 -7.07
CA ARG A 110 10.65 -0.76 -8.04
C ARG A 110 9.67 0.26 -7.46
N PHE A 111 9.50 0.27 -6.15
CA PHE A 111 8.66 1.25 -5.45
C PHE A 111 9.36 2.58 -5.15
N GLY A 112 10.65 2.70 -5.52
CA GLY A 112 11.47 3.86 -5.26
C GLY A 112 12.18 3.79 -3.90
N VAL A 113 12.64 4.96 -3.45
CA VAL A 113 13.48 5.10 -2.25
C VAL A 113 12.99 6.23 -1.34
N CYS A 114 13.32 6.14 -0.06
CA CYS A 114 12.93 7.11 0.95
C CYS A 114 13.53 8.49 0.62
N PRO A 115 12.73 9.57 0.69
CA PRO A 115 13.22 10.93 0.41
C PRO A 115 14.11 11.48 1.53
N ARG A 116 14.08 10.89 2.74
CA ARG A 116 14.94 11.32 3.84
C ARG A 116 16.40 10.98 3.55
N VAL A 117 17.26 12.00 3.57
CA VAL A 117 18.72 11.86 3.38
C VAL A 117 19.32 10.83 4.33
N LEU A 118 18.93 10.89 5.61
CA LEU A 118 19.41 9.95 6.63
C LEU A 118 18.85 8.53 6.48
N CYS A 119 17.92 8.28 5.55
CA CYS A 119 17.50 6.91 5.26
C CYS A 119 18.40 6.22 4.24
N GLU A 120 19.46 6.88 3.75
CA GLU A 120 20.49 6.28 2.90
C GLU A 120 19.91 5.56 1.67
N ARG A 121 18.89 6.17 1.04
CA ARG A 121 18.16 5.61 -0.11
C ARG A 121 17.48 4.24 0.17
N GLN A 122 17.02 4.02 1.40
CA GLN A 122 16.20 2.85 1.76
C GLN A 122 15.03 2.65 0.78
N ASN A 123 14.86 1.43 0.24
CA ASN A 123 13.69 1.05 -0.56
C ASN A 123 12.40 1.21 0.27
N VAL A 124 11.34 1.68 -0.38
CA VAL A 124 10.03 1.93 0.25
C VAL A 124 8.98 0.95 -0.25
N LEU A 125 7.83 0.89 0.42
CA LEU A 125 6.69 0.04 0.06
C LEU A 125 5.46 0.89 -0.24
N PRO A 126 4.65 0.56 -1.26
CA PRO A 126 3.40 1.28 -1.53
C PRO A 126 2.41 1.09 -0.38
N LEU A 127 1.59 2.09 -0.12
CA LEU A 127 0.63 2.14 0.99
C LEU A 127 -0.61 2.94 0.58
N GLY A 128 -1.78 2.42 0.90
CA GLY A 128 -3.02 3.19 0.94
C GLY A 128 -3.23 3.83 2.30
N MET A 129 -3.76 5.06 2.34
CA MET A 129 -4.18 5.71 3.59
C MET A 129 -5.66 5.44 3.92
N SER A 130 -6.39 4.77 3.03
CA SER A 130 -7.80 4.42 3.18
C SER A 130 -8.11 3.08 2.51
N GLU A 131 -9.11 2.37 3.02
CA GLU A 131 -9.74 1.22 2.37
C GLU A 131 -10.91 1.62 1.43
N GLU A 132 -11.22 2.90 1.36
CA GLU A 132 -12.25 3.46 0.46
C GLU A 132 -11.62 3.98 -0.83
N LEU A 133 -12.20 3.56 -1.96
CA LEU A 133 -11.84 4.04 -3.29
C LEU A 133 -11.94 5.56 -3.40
N ARG A 134 -11.08 6.14 -4.23
CA ARG A 134 -11.04 7.57 -4.61
C ARG A 134 -10.77 8.53 -3.45
N THR A 135 -10.32 8.02 -2.30
CA THR A 135 -10.00 8.85 -1.12
C THR A 135 -8.63 9.53 -1.24
N SER A 136 -7.61 8.78 -1.65
CA SER A 136 -6.25 9.29 -1.70
C SER A 136 -5.39 8.46 -2.66
N ARG A 137 -4.50 9.12 -3.41
CA ARG A 137 -3.48 8.43 -4.20
C ARG A 137 -2.49 7.66 -3.33
N VAL A 138 -1.87 6.65 -3.94
CA VAL A 138 -0.86 5.80 -3.30
C VAL A 138 0.25 6.63 -2.66
N LYS A 139 0.60 6.24 -1.43
CA LYS A 139 1.74 6.75 -0.68
C LYS A 139 2.81 5.68 -0.60
N VAL A 140 3.98 6.03 -0.07
CA VAL A 140 5.05 5.07 0.17
C VAL A 140 5.50 5.11 1.62
N PHE A 141 5.57 3.94 2.25
CA PHE A 141 6.07 3.72 3.59
C PHE A 141 7.56 3.36 3.56
N CYS A 142 8.36 4.02 4.40
CA CYS A 142 9.76 3.68 4.58
C CYS A 142 9.97 2.80 5.81
N PRO A 143 10.49 1.56 5.67
CA PRO A 143 10.71 0.68 6.81
C PRO A 143 11.87 1.11 7.73
N ARG A 144 12.74 2.03 7.29
CA ARG A 144 13.87 2.51 8.10
C ARG A 144 13.51 3.63 9.06
N CYS A 145 12.67 4.56 8.61
CA CYS A 145 12.22 5.66 9.45
C CYS A 145 10.77 5.56 9.91
N GLU A 146 10.09 4.49 9.51
CA GLU A 146 8.74 4.12 9.93
C GLU A 146 7.72 5.24 9.67
N ASP A 147 7.80 5.85 8.49
CA ASP A 147 7.04 7.06 8.14
C ASP A 147 6.65 7.04 6.66
N VAL A 148 5.64 7.86 6.31
CA VAL A 148 4.92 7.80 5.04
C VAL A 148 5.19 9.05 4.19
N TYR A 149 5.43 8.86 2.90
CA TYR A 149 5.79 9.91 1.96
C TYR A 149 4.96 9.86 0.68
N ILE A 150 4.93 10.98 -0.04
CA ILE A 150 4.43 11.04 -1.41
C ILE A 150 5.52 10.48 -2.34
N PRO A 151 5.21 9.55 -3.26
CA PRO A 151 6.18 9.02 -4.19
C PRO A 151 6.74 10.12 -5.10
N LYS A 152 8.04 10.08 -5.43
CA LYS A 152 8.67 11.12 -6.27
C LYS A 152 8.05 11.22 -7.68
N LYS A 153 7.70 10.07 -8.27
CA LYS A 153 7.05 10.00 -9.59
C LYS A 153 5.51 10.15 -9.52
N ASN A 154 4.95 10.42 -8.33
CA ASN A 154 3.52 10.61 -8.04
C ASN A 154 2.54 9.94 -9.04
N PRO A 155 2.51 8.59 -9.09
CA PRO A 155 1.68 7.87 -10.05
C PRO A 155 0.19 8.12 -9.76
N ASP A 156 -0.63 8.18 -10.80
CA ASP A 156 -2.07 8.43 -10.68
C ASP A 156 -2.87 7.16 -10.27
N ILE A 157 -2.36 6.40 -9.30
CA ILE A 157 -3.00 5.19 -8.77
C ILE A 157 -3.67 5.48 -7.44
N ASP A 158 -4.86 4.94 -7.24
CA ASP A 158 -5.52 4.94 -5.94
C ASP A 158 -4.71 4.16 -4.88
N GLY A 159 -4.55 4.75 -3.70
CA GLY A 159 -3.88 4.07 -2.58
C GLY A 159 -4.66 2.87 -2.07
N CYS A 160 -5.99 2.87 -2.22
CA CYS A 160 -6.86 1.76 -1.85
C CYS A 160 -6.42 0.44 -2.51
N TYR A 161 -5.78 0.48 -3.68
CA TYR A 161 -5.34 -0.71 -4.42
C TYR A 161 -4.20 -1.48 -3.73
N PHE A 162 -3.57 -0.90 -2.72
CA PHE A 162 -2.56 -1.55 -1.88
C PHE A 162 -3.08 -1.82 -0.47
N GLY A 163 -4.13 -1.10 -0.05
CA GLY A 163 -4.65 -1.13 1.30
C GLY A 163 -3.71 -0.51 2.35
N VAL A 164 -4.21 -0.43 3.59
CA VAL A 164 -3.52 0.22 4.71
C VAL A 164 -2.51 -0.71 5.41
N SER A 165 -2.66 -2.02 5.24
CA SER A 165 -1.96 -3.04 6.02
C SER A 165 -0.77 -3.67 5.28
N PHE A 166 -0.74 -3.61 3.95
CA PHE A 166 0.22 -4.33 3.11
C PHE A 166 1.69 -4.18 3.56
N PRO A 167 2.23 -2.97 3.80
CA PRO A 167 3.64 -2.84 4.20
C PRO A 167 3.95 -3.57 5.51
N GLN A 168 3.06 -3.48 6.49
CA GLN A 168 3.26 -4.10 7.79
C GLN A 168 3.13 -5.62 7.70
N THR A 169 2.15 -6.11 6.95
CA THR A 169 1.99 -7.56 6.67
C THR A 169 3.27 -8.11 6.04
N LEU A 170 3.82 -7.45 5.02
CA LEU A 170 5.02 -7.90 4.33
C LEU A 170 6.26 -7.94 5.25
N LEU A 171 6.46 -6.93 6.09
CA LEU A 171 7.60 -6.86 7.02
C LEU A 171 7.48 -7.83 8.20
N LEU A 172 6.26 -8.17 8.62
CA LEU A 172 5.99 -9.21 9.61
C LEU A 172 6.22 -10.62 9.04
N THR A 173 5.86 -10.84 7.77
CA THR A 173 6.09 -12.11 7.07
C THR A 173 7.55 -12.34 6.71
N TYR A 174 8.28 -11.27 6.35
CA TYR A 174 9.71 -11.34 5.97
C TYR A 174 10.57 -10.42 6.86
N PRO A 175 10.90 -10.86 8.09
CA PRO A 175 11.68 -10.05 9.03
C PRO A 175 13.09 -9.69 8.52
N ASP A 176 13.63 -10.42 7.55
CA ASP A 176 14.91 -10.16 6.88
C ASP A 176 14.91 -8.84 6.09
N LEU A 177 13.74 -8.33 5.72
CA LEU A 177 13.60 -7.05 5.01
C LEU A 177 13.68 -5.84 5.95
N ASN A 178 13.60 -6.04 7.27
CA ASN A 178 13.64 -4.94 8.22
C ASN A 178 15.06 -4.32 8.27
N PRO A 179 15.21 -3.04 7.90
CA PRO A 179 16.50 -2.39 7.95
C PRO A 179 16.95 -2.16 9.39
N GLN A 180 18.25 -2.05 9.58
CA GLN A 180 18.82 -1.62 10.85
C GLN A 180 18.30 -0.21 11.20
N LYS A 181 17.91 -0.01 12.47
CA LYS A 181 17.43 1.29 12.94
C LYS A 181 18.53 2.33 12.74
N ASN A 182 18.19 3.43 12.07
CA ASN A 182 19.12 4.55 12.00
C ASN A 182 18.97 5.45 13.24
N ASN A 183 19.98 5.41 14.11
CA ASN A 183 20.06 6.25 15.31
C ASN A 183 20.62 7.66 15.03
N GLN A 184 20.83 8.02 13.77
CA GLN A 184 21.29 9.34 13.37
C GLN A 184 20.13 10.32 13.22
N SER A 185 20.34 11.55 13.68
CA SER A 185 19.41 12.66 13.47
C SER A 185 20.16 13.89 13.00
N TYR A 186 19.52 14.69 12.15
CA TYR A 186 20.10 15.95 11.70
C TYR A 186 20.06 16.95 12.86
N VAL A 187 21.22 17.53 13.16
CA VAL A 187 21.35 18.56 14.18
C VAL A 187 21.63 19.89 13.49
N PRO A 188 20.65 20.81 13.43
CA PRO A 188 20.83 22.09 12.75
C PRO A 188 21.87 22.95 13.48
N ARG A 189 22.78 23.58 12.72
CA ARG A 189 23.85 24.42 13.24
C ARG A 189 24.00 25.71 12.44
N ILE A 190 24.32 26.80 13.13
CA ILE A 190 24.68 28.10 12.55
C ILE A 190 26.09 28.45 13.05
N TYR A 191 27.05 28.65 12.14
CA TYR A 191 28.48 28.84 12.47
C TYR A 191 29.05 27.78 13.43
N GLY A 192 28.59 26.53 13.33
CA GLY A 192 28.99 25.42 14.21
C GLY A 192 28.19 25.30 15.51
N PHE A 193 27.43 26.34 15.91
CA PHE A 193 26.62 26.33 17.12
C PHE A 193 25.25 25.69 16.89
N ARG A 194 24.80 24.86 17.85
CA ARG A 194 23.46 24.25 17.82
C ARG A 194 22.40 25.32 18.10
N ILE A 195 21.28 25.26 17.39
CA ILE A 195 20.19 26.24 17.54
C ILE A 195 19.39 25.95 18.82
N TYR A 196 19.16 26.96 19.65
CA TYR A 196 18.37 26.87 20.88
C TYR A 196 16.96 26.32 20.61
N LYS A 197 16.46 25.45 21.51
CA LYS A 197 15.15 24.75 21.42
C LYS A 197 14.90 23.87 20.20
N LYS A 198 15.87 23.69 19.31
CA LYS A 198 15.76 22.75 18.18
C LYS A 198 16.32 21.37 18.54
N LYS A 199 15.95 20.36 17.76
CA LYS A 199 16.37 18.95 17.93
C LYS A 199 17.90 18.86 18.02
N GLY A 200 18.39 18.15 19.05
CA GLY A 200 19.83 18.02 19.34
C GLY A 200 20.45 19.17 20.14
N SER A 201 19.71 20.25 20.43
CA SER A 201 20.16 21.31 21.36
C SER A 201 19.99 20.88 22.82
N ARG A 202 20.74 21.49 23.75
CA ARG A 202 20.63 21.23 25.20
C ARG A 202 19.22 21.52 25.76
N PHE A 203 18.47 22.38 25.07
CA PHE A 203 17.15 22.84 25.48
C PHE A 203 16.06 22.39 24.50
N ALA A 204 16.29 21.28 23.77
CA ALA A 204 15.29 20.75 22.86
C ALA A 204 13.98 20.48 23.63
N GLU A 205 12.87 20.95 23.09
CA GLU A 205 11.54 20.63 23.59
C GLU A 205 11.09 19.34 22.88
N ASP A 206 10.68 18.33 23.65
CA ASP A 206 10.03 17.14 23.09
C ASP A 206 8.55 17.49 22.87
N ASP A 207 8.09 17.41 21.62
CA ASP A 207 6.67 17.57 21.28
C ASP A 207 5.87 16.42 21.91
N GLN A 208 5.26 16.67 23.08
CA GLN A 208 4.49 15.66 23.82
C GLN A 208 3.11 15.37 23.22
N ASN A 209 2.64 16.17 22.25
CA ASN A 209 1.33 16.02 21.61
C ASN A 209 1.47 15.59 20.15
N VAL A 210 1.89 14.34 19.92
CA VAL A 210 1.86 13.75 18.58
C VAL A 210 0.41 13.36 18.26
N CYS A 211 -0.16 13.96 17.22
CA CYS A 211 -1.45 13.52 16.68
C CYS A 211 -1.25 12.21 15.92
N GLU A 212 -1.85 11.12 16.40
CA GLU A 212 -1.85 9.82 15.71
C GLU A 212 -2.76 9.90 14.47
N VAL A 213 -2.17 9.83 13.27
CA VAL A 213 -2.94 9.75 12.02
C VAL A 213 -3.01 8.28 11.60
N THR A 214 -4.20 7.71 11.66
CA THR A 214 -4.47 6.34 11.20
C THR A 214 -5.77 6.29 10.41
N HIS A 215 -5.95 5.26 9.58
CA HIS A 215 -7.22 5.04 8.88
C HIS A 215 -8.39 4.72 9.84
N TYR A 216 -8.09 4.21 11.04
CA TYR A 216 -9.11 3.89 12.03
C TYR A 216 -9.62 5.16 12.74
N SER A 217 -10.94 5.27 12.86
CA SER A 217 -11.56 6.32 13.66
C SER A 217 -11.13 6.19 15.13
N GLU A 218 -11.12 7.30 15.88
CA GLU A 218 -10.82 7.27 17.31
C GLU A 218 -11.74 6.32 18.08
N GLU A 219 -13.00 6.21 17.67
CA GLU A 219 -13.97 5.31 18.30
C GLU A 219 -13.60 3.84 18.10
N LEU A 220 -13.20 3.47 16.88
CA LEU A 220 -12.76 2.13 16.57
C LEU A 220 -11.46 1.79 17.31
N LEU A 221 -10.51 2.74 17.37
CA LEU A 221 -9.29 2.59 18.16
C LEU A 221 -9.58 2.40 19.66
N LYS A 222 -10.53 3.16 20.22
CA LYS A 222 -10.97 3.00 21.62
C LYS A 222 -11.58 1.62 21.88
N GLN A 223 -12.38 1.11 20.94
CA GLN A 223 -12.94 -0.25 21.05
C GLN A 223 -11.87 -1.34 20.98
N ILE A 224 -10.89 -1.21 20.08
CA ILE A 224 -9.77 -2.16 19.95
C ILE A 224 -8.91 -2.15 21.23
N ARG A 225 -8.54 -0.98 21.75
CA ARG A 225 -7.78 -0.83 23.00
C ARG A 225 -8.54 -1.44 24.19
N GLY A 226 -9.83 -1.15 24.32
CA GLY A 226 -10.67 -1.69 25.39
C GLY A 226 -10.82 -3.22 25.37
N LYS A 227 -10.73 -3.86 24.19
CA LYS A 227 -10.68 -5.33 24.06
C LYS A 227 -9.31 -5.89 24.46
N ALA A 228 -8.22 -5.23 24.08
CA ALA A 228 -6.86 -5.67 24.43
C ALA A 228 -6.60 -5.61 25.95
N ASP A 229 -7.12 -4.60 26.64
CA ASP A 229 -6.95 -4.48 28.10
C ASP A 229 -7.77 -5.51 28.88
N LYS A 230 -8.95 -5.91 28.38
CA LYS A 230 -9.74 -7.01 28.94
C LYS A 230 -9.02 -8.35 28.78
N ASN A 231 -8.50 -8.63 27.59
CA ASN A 231 -7.75 -9.86 27.33
C ASN A 231 -6.48 -9.96 28.21
N LYS A 232 -5.75 -8.85 28.44
CA LYS A 232 -4.61 -8.83 29.37
C LYS A 232 -5.01 -9.08 30.83
N GLN A 233 -6.21 -8.67 31.25
CA GLN A 233 -6.71 -8.97 32.60
C GLN A 233 -7.12 -10.43 32.74
N ASP A 234 -7.72 -11.02 31.71
CA ASP A 234 -8.12 -12.42 31.71
C ASP A 234 -6.90 -13.36 31.60
N ASP A 235 -5.88 -13.00 30.82
CA ASP A 235 -4.60 -13.72 30.77
C ASP A 235 -3.86 -13.68 32.12
N LYS A 236 -3.88 -12.53 32.82
CA LYS A 236 -3.30 -12.44 34.19
C LYS A 236 -4.06 -13.28 35.21
N LYS A 237 -5.40 -13.37 35.11
CA LYS A 237 -6.21 -14.24 35.97
C LYS A 237 -5.94 -15.72 35.69
N ASN A 238 -5.80 -16.10 34.43
CA ASN A 238 -5.49 -17.48 34.03
C ASN A 238 -4.07 -17.89 34.45
N TYR A 239 -3.08 -16.99 34.36
CA TYR A 239 -1.73 -17.25 34.87
C TYR A 239 -1.69 -17.37 36.39
N SER A 240 -2.53 -16.60 37.11
CA SER A 240 -2.60 -16.65 38.57
C SER A 240 -3.30 -17.92 39.07
N ASN A 241 -4.26 -18.46 38.30
CA ASN A 241 -4.96 -19.71 38.62
C ASN A 241 -4.12 -20.97 38.35
N ASN A 242 -3.13 -20.90 37.46
CA ASN A 242 -2.22 -22.02 37.16
C ASN A 242 -0.98 -22.11 38.07
N ILE A 243 -0.80 -21.17 39.00
CA ILE A 243 0.33 -21.17 39.97
C ILE A 243 -0.09 -21.73 41.34
N ILE A 244 -1.38 -22.07 41.54
CA ILE A 244 -1.91 -22.60 42.81
C ILE A 244 -2.43 -24.05 42.64
N GLN A 245 -1.82 -24.85 41.77
CA GLN A 245 -2.02 -26.31 41.74
C GLN A 245 -0.68 -27.04 41.84
#